data_AF-M0MTJ2-F1
#
_entry.id   AF-M0MTJ2-F1
#
_cell.length_a   1.000
_cell.length_b   1.000
_cell.length_c   1.000
_cell.angle_alpha   90.00
_cell.angle_beta   90.00
_cell.angle_gamma   90.00
#
_symmetry.space_group_name_H-M   'P 1'
#
loop_
_entity.id
_entity.type
_entity.pdbx_description
1 polymer ?
#
loop_
_entity_poly.entity_id
_entity_poly.type
_entity_poly.pdbx_seq_one_letter_code
_entity_poly.pdbx_strand_id
1 'polypeptide(L)'
;MEDDPSAYDGYGEVFRGSLRNDPEQEIKSLRDQTLECIEQFDVDDVNEDGRYFMSPDESTQLFTYFTMVAAVIEELSIGLLAEVLTDTETSSVKSSSEFFERKLTQERRQNLLLHTGIIDEGTHGEMEKLRNHRNTIVHSYRQRKFVRDLDETRDMINGGYRVTERLWGKFRDVQ
;
A
#
# COMPACT_ATOMS: atom_id res chain seq x y z
N MET A 1 29.30 -9.39 -9.35
CA MET A 1 27.83 -9.44 -9.24
C MET A 1 27.45 -8.12 -8.62
N GLU A 2 26.90 -7.22 -9.42
CA GLU A 2 26.40 -5.93 -8.95
C GLU A 2 25.18 -6.19 -8.06
N ASP A 3 25.19 -5.64 -6.85
CA ASP A 3 24.03 -5.62 -5.96
C ASP A 3 22.93 -4.80 -6.64
N ASP A 4 21.84 -5.47 -7.02
CA ASP A 4 20.62 -4.86 -7.51
C ASP A 4 19.92 -4.18 -6.32
N PRO A 5 19.85 -2.83 -6.28
CA PRO A 5 19.22 -2.09 -5.19
C PRO A 5 17.69 -2.26 -5.15
N SER A 6 17.07 -3.02 -6.08
CA SER A 6 15.65 -3.38 -6.06
C SER A 6 15.32 -4.59 -5.17
N ALA A 7 16.32 -5.27 -4.61
CA ALA A 7 16.14 -6.49 -3.80
C ALA A 7 15.82 -6.24 -2.31
N TYR A 8 15.35 -5.05 -1.92
CA TYR A 8 14.93 -4.78 -0.54
C TYR A 8 13.43 -5.09 -0.36
N ASP A 9 13.14 -6.29 0.15
CA ASP A 9 11.81 -6.83 0.44
C ASP A 9 11.21 -6.35 1.78
N GLY A 10 11.59 -5.13 2.20
CA GLY A 10 11.35 -4.59 3.54
C GLY A 10 9.99 -4.97 4.13
N TYR A 11 10.07 -5.53 5.35
CA TYR A 11 9.01 -5.94 6.29
C TYR A 11 8.56 -7.41 6.32
N GLY A 12 9.42 -8.36 5.93
CA GLY A 12 9.19 -9.80 6.08
C GLY A 12 8.92 -10.36 7.50
N GLU A 13 8.69 -9.54 8.53
CA GLU A 13 8.38 -10.02 9.90
C GLU A 13 7.27 -9.29 10.67
N VAL A 14 6.76 -8.13 10.24
CA VAL A 14 5.89 -7.32 11.13
C VAL A 14 4.40 -7.68 11.06
N PHE A 15 3.91 -8.25 9.96
CA PHE A 15 2.52 -8.69 9.85
C PHE A 15 2.43 -10.11 9.28
N ARG A 16 2.75 -11.10 10.12
CA ARG A 16 2.54 -12.54 9.82
C ARG A 16 1.27 -13.07 10.49
N GLY A 17 0.14 -12.40 10.27
CA GLY A 17 -1.14 -12.82 10.81
C GLY A 17 -2.19 -12.79 9.73
N SER A 18 -3.00 -13.85 9.61
CA SER A 18 -4.35 -13.74 9.06
C SER A 18 -4.96 -12.40 9.47
N LEU A 19 -5.54 -11.62 8.56
CA LEU A 19 -6.28 -10.39 8.86
C LEU A 19 -7.25 -10.65 10.04
N ARG A 20 -6.80 -10.34 11.27
CA ARG A 20 -7.57 -10.63 12.50
C ARG A 20 -8.60 -9.54 12.79
N ASN A 21 -8.45 -8.40 12.13
CA ASN A 21 -9.28 -7.20 12.24
C ASN A 21 -9.76 -6.79 10.83
N ASP A 22 -10.78 -5.94 10.76
CA ASP A 22 -11.26 -5.35 9.51
C ASP A 22 -10.23 -4.33 8.97
N PRO A 23 -9.41 -4.70 7.96
CA PRO A 23 -8.34 -3.82 7.48
C PRO A 23 -8.89 -2.53 6.86
N GLU A 24 -10.12 -2.56 6.36
CA GLU A 24 -10.77 -1.38 5.79
C GLU A 24 -10.98 -0.31 6.88
N GLN A 25 -11.49 -0.70 8.06
CA GLN A 25 -11.70 0.24 9.17
C GLN A 25 -10.39 0.76 9.75
N GLU A 26 -9.36 -0.08 9.81
CA GLU A 26 -8.03 0.33 10.26
C GLU A 26 -7.42 1.38 9.30
N ILE A 27 -7.41 1.09 8.00
CA ILE A 27 -6.93 2.04 7.00
C ILE A 27 -7.79 3.30 6.95
N LYS A 28 -9.11 3.20 7.14
CA LYS A 28 -10.00 4.37 7.25
C LYS A 28 -9.60 5.27 8.41
N SER A 29 -9.35 4.69 9.58
CA SER A 29 -8.96 5.45 10.77
C SER A 29 -7.62 6.15 10.56
N LEU A 30 -6.63 5.46 9.97
CA LEU A 30 -5.34 6.05 9.62
C LEU A 30 -5.45 7.11 8.53
N ARG A 31 -6.34 6.93 7.56
CA ARG A 31 -6.64 7.92 6.51
C ARG A 31 -7.14 9.20 7.15
N ASP A 32 -8.16 9.11 8.00
CA ASP A 32 -8.79 10.28 8.62
C ASP A 32 -7.79 11.07 9.47
N GLN A 33 -6.98 10.37 10.29
CA GLN A 33 -5.89 11.00 11.05
C GLN A 33 -4.84 11.67 10.15
N THR A 34 -4.45 11.02 9.06
CA THR A 34 -3.46 11.58 8.12
C THR A 34 -4.03 12.77 7.37
N LEU A 35 -5.33 12.76 7.03
CA LEU A 35 -6.01 13.87 6.38
C LEU A 35 -6.10 15.10 7.30
N GLU A 36 -6.54 14.90 8.54
CA GLU A 36 -6.56 15.97 9.55
C GLU A 36 -5.17 16.58 9.76
N CYS A 37 -4.13 15.73 9.74
CA CYS A 37 -2.75 16.14 9.84
C CYS A 37 -2.30 17.03 8.68
N ILE A 38 -2.61 16.68 7.41
CA ILE A 38 -2.23 17.51 6.25
C ILE A 38 -3.08 18.78 6.11
N GLU A 39 -4.29 18.81 6.64
CA GLU A 39 -5.16 20.01 6.63
C GLU A 39 -4.68 21.10 7.58
N GLN A 40 -3.89 20.72 8.59
CA GLN A 40 -3.30 21.65 9.56
C GLN A 40 -1.95 22.21 9.14
N PHE A 41 -1.45 21.84 7.94
CA PHE A 41 -0.17 22.36 7.46
C PHE A 41 -0.24 23.87 7.35
N ASP A 42 0.71 24.53 8.00
CA ASP A 42 0.82 25.98 7.94
C ASP A 42 1.24 26.40 6.52
N VAL A 43 0.43 27.23 5.88
CA VAL A 43 0.67 27.70 4.51
C VAL A 43 1.93 28.58 4.47
N ASP A 44 2.38 29.06 5.62
CA ASP A 44 3.60 29.84 5.77
C ASP A 44 4.89 28.98 5.83
N ASP A 45 4.79 27.64 5.99
CA ASP A 45 5.92 26.69 6.08
C ASP A 45 6.34 26.10 4.72
N VAL A 46 6.25 26.93 3.67
CA VAL A 46 6.63 26.58 2.30
C VAL A 46 8.07 27.05 2.03
N ASN A 47 8.93 26.14 1.57
CA ASN A 47 10.30 26.50 1.18
C ASN A 47 10.37 27.24 -0.16
N GLU A 48 11.56 27.73 -0.52
CA GLU A 48 11.81 28.46 -1.77
C GLU A 48 11.42 27.68 -3.05
N ASP A 49 11.33 26.35 -2.97
CA ASP A 49 10.92 25.47 -4.06
C ASP A 49 9.39 25.20 -4.09
N GLY A 50 8.61 25.89 -3.25
CA GLY A 50 7.16 25.70 -3.16
C GLY A 50 6.75 24.41 -2.44
N ARG A 51 7.61 23.84 -1.58
CA ARG A 51 7.34 22.58 -0.87
C ARG A 51 7.10 22.82 0.61
N TYR A 52 6.06 22.19 1.14
CA TYR A 52 5.74 22.18 2.56
C TYR A 52 6.77 21.35 3.32
N PHE A 53 7.36 21.93 4.37
CA PHE A 53 8.20 21.19 5.29
C PHE A 53 7.32 20.53 6.36
N MET A 54 7.37 19.21 6.43
CA MET A 54 6.63 18.48 7.45
C MET A 54 7.40 18.46 8.77
N SER A 55 6.68 18.67 9.86
CA SER A 55 7.16 18.34 11.20
C SER A 55 7.46 16.83 11.31
N PRO A 56 8.28 16.42 12.29
CA PRO A 56 8.58 15.01 12.50
C PRO A 56 7.33 14.14 12.71
N ASP A 57 6.30 14.68 13.35
CA ASP A 57 5.05 13.97 13.64
C ASP A 57 4.22 13.80 12.37
N GLU A 58 4.08 14.85 11.56
CA GLU A 58 3.40 14.80 10.26
C GLU A 58 4.07 13.83 9.29
N SER A 59 5.41 13.89 9.20
CA SER A 59 6.22 12.96 8.41
C SER A 59 6.00 11.51 8.85
N THR A 60 5.95 11.28 10.17
CA THR A 60 5.71 9.95 10.75
C THR A 60 4.31 9.45 10.45
N GLN A 61 3.29 10.30 10.56
CA GLN A 61 1.91 9.96 10.27
C GLN A 61 1.72 9.57 8.80
N LEU A 62 2.23 10.39 7.88
CA LEU A 62 2.17 10.12 6.43
C LEU A 62 2.93 8.83 6.06
N PHE A 63 4.12 8.65 6.63
CA PHE A 63 4.92 7.44 6.42
C PHE A 63 4.22 6.19 6.94
N THR A 64 3.62 6.28 8.12
CA THR A 64 2.87 5.19 8.75
C THR A 64 1.68 4.80 7.87
N TYR A 65 0.90 5.79 7.40
CA TYR A 65 -0.22 5.55 6.51
C TYR A 65 0.18 4.78 5.25
N PHE A 66 1.15 5.28 4.49
CA PHE A 66 1.53 4.64 3.22
C PHE A 66 2.20 3.28 3.41
N THR A 67 2.90 3.06 4.53
CA THR A 67 3.47 1.75 4.87
C THR A 67 2.36 0.75 5.20
N MET A 68 1.39 1.16 6.03
CA MET A 68 0.26 0.31 6.41
C MET A 68 -0.63 -0.04 5.22
N VAL A 69 -0.99 0.95 4.39
CA VAL A 69 -1.76 0.70 3.15
C VAL A 69 -1.03 -0.28 2.23
N ALA A 70 0.27 -0.10 2.03
CA ALA A 70 1.04 -0.99 1.16
C ALA A 70 1.05 -2.44 1.68
N ALA A 71 1.21 -2.63 3.00
CA ALA A 71 1.17 -3.94 3.64
C ALA A 71 -0.20 -4.60 3.52
N VAL A 72 -1.29 -3.87 3.80
CA VAL A 72 -2.66 -4.38 3.66
C VAL A 72 -2.97 -4.77 2.21
N ILE A 73 -2.59 -3.93 1.24
CA ILE A 73 -2.76 -4.24 -0.18
C ILE A 73 -1.99 -5.53 -0.56
N GLU A 74 -0.78 -5.70 -0.03
CA GLU A 74 0.02 -6.92 -0.23
C GLU A 74 -0.66 -8.17 0.31
N GLU A 75 -1.12 -8.14 1.55
CA GLU A 75 -1.83 -9.27 2.16
C GLU A 75 -3.11 -9.63 1.41
N LEU A 76 -3.94 -8.63 1.07
CA LEU A 76 -5.17 -8.84 0.31
C LEU A 76 -4.87 -9.39 -1.09
N SER A 77 -3.80 -8.92 -1.74
CA SER A 77 -3.37 -9.43 -3.04
C SER A 77 -2.97 -10.90 -2.97
N ILE A 78 -2.21 -11.29 -1.95
CA ILE A 78 -1.78 -12.68 -1.73
C ILE A 78 -3.01 -13.56 -1.49
N GLY A 79 -3.90 -13.12 -0.59
CA GLY A 79 -5.12 -13.85 -0.27
C GLY A 79 -6.03 -14.06 -1.49
N LEU A 80 -6.32 -12.99 -2.24
CA LEU A 80 -7.13 -13.06 -3.46
C LEU A 80 -6.55 -14.02 -4.49
N LEU A 81 -5.24 -13.96 -4.73
CA LEU A 81 -4.58 -14.87 -5.67
C LEU A 81 -4.60 -16.32 -5.18
N ALA A 82 -4.43 -16.54 -3.88
CA ALA A 82 -4.49 -17.88 -3.30
C ALA A 82 -5.90 -18.48 -3.48
N GLU A 83 -6.95 -17.76 -3.11
CA GLU A 83 -8.32 -18.26 -3.24
C GLU A 83 -8.71 -18.48 -4.70
N VAL A 84 -8.54 -17.45 -5.56
CA VAL A 84 -9.05 -17.50 -6.94
C VAL A 84 -8.26 -18.45 -7.85
N LEU A 85 -6.94 -18.57 -7.66
CA LEU A 85 -6.11 -19.38 -8.56
C LEU A 85 -5.86 -20.80 -8.08
N THR A 86 -6.20 -21.13 -6.83
CA THR A 86 -5.95 -22.46 -6.27
C THR A 86 -7.19 -23.22 -5.85
N ASP A 87 -8.35 -22.84 -6.42
CA ASP A 87 -9.66 -23.52 -6.37
C ASP A 87 -9.67 -24.90 -7.07
N THR A 88 -8.56 -25.63 -7.04
CA THR A 88 -8.45 -27.02 -7.51
C THR A 88 -8.18 -27.91 -6.30
N GLU A 89 -8.96 -28.99 -6.16
CA GLU A 89 -9.04 -29.91 -5.01
C GLU A 89 -7.70 -30.50 -4.48
N THR A 90 -6.58 -30.17 -5.12
CA THR A 90 -5.24 -30.72 -4.85
C THR A 90 -4.24 -29.73 -4.24
N SER A 91 -4.52 -28.41 -4.26
CA SER A 91 -3.59 -27.40 -3.74
C SER A 91 -4.14 -26.74 -2.48
N SER A 92 -3.45 -26.89 -1.35
CA SER A 92 -3.88 -26.19 -0.13
C SER A 92 -3.68 -24.68 -0.28
N VAL A 93 -4.69 -23.86 0.06
CA VAL A 93 -4.60 -22.39 0.10
C VAL A 93 -3.34 -21.90 0.84
N LYS A 94 -2.91 -22.64 1.86
CA LYS A 94 -1.67 -22.36 2.62
C LYS A 94 -0.41 -22.45 1.75
N SER A 95 -0.25 -23.51 0.96
CA SER A 95 0.91 -23.66 0.05
C SER A 95 0.91 -22.60 -1.06
N SER A 96 -0.29 -22.19 -1.50
CA SER A 96 -0.47 -21.16 -2.52
C SER A 96 -0.13 -19.76 -2.00
N SER A 97 -0.60 -19.44 -0.79
CA SER A 97 -0.30 -18.17 -0.11
C SER A 97 1.21 -18.03 0.11
N GLU A 98 1.88 -19.07 0.60
CA GLU A 98 3.34 -19.08 0.77
C GLU A 98 4.09 -18.88 -0.55
N PHE A 99 3.56 -19.42 -1.66
CA PHE A 99 4.12 -19.18 -2.99
C PHE A 99 3.99 -17.71 -3.41
N PHE A 100 2.79 -17.15 -3.35
CA PHE A 100 2.54 -15.75 -3.76
C PHE A 100 3.27 -14.75 -2.86
N GLU A 101 3.42 -15.05 -1.58
CA GLU A 101 4.20 -14.26 -0.62
C GLU A 101 5.69 -14.28 -0.96
N ARG A 102 6.30 -15.48 -1.06
CA ARG A 102 7.77 -15.62 -1.08
C ARG A 102 8.38 -15.58 -2.47
N LYS A 103 7.60 -15.83 -3.53
CA LYS A 103 8.12 -16.00 -4.90
C LYS A 103 7.77 -14.87 -5.84
N LEU A 104 6.79 -14.04 -5.50
CA LEU A 104 6.38 -12.93 -6.33
C LEU A 104 6.64 -11.60 -5.61
N THR A 105 7.05 -10.60 -6.38
CA THR A 105 7.11 -9.22 -5.90
C THR A 105 5.71 -8.62 -5.88
N GLN A 106 5.54 -7.51 -5.15
CA GLN A 106 4.27 -6.77 -5.12
C GLN A 106 3.78 -6.38 -6.52
N GLU A 107 4.70 -5.93 -7.39
CA GLU A 107 4.39 -5.59 -8.78
C GLU A 107 3.89 -6.80 -9.57
N ARG A 108 4.53 -7.97 -9.40
CA ARG A 108 4.08 -9.20 -10.07
C ARG A 108 2.72 -9.65 -9.58
N ARG A 109 2.42 -9.51 -8.28
CA ARG A 109 1.09 -9.79 -7.72
C ARG A 109 0.03 -8.85 -8.29
N GLN A 110 0.31 -7.54 -8.35
CA GLN A 110 -0.55 -6.53 -8.97
C GLN A 110 -0.87 -6.87 -10.42
N ASN A 111 0.17 -7.23 -11.20
CA ASN A 111 0.00 -7.63 -12.58
C ASN A 111 -0.85 -8.89 -12.70
N LEU A 112 -0.63 -9.92 -11.86
CA LEU A 112 -1.45 -11.11 -11.88
C LEU A 112 -2.93 -10.82 -11.58
N LEU A 113 -3.22 -10.02 -10.55
CA LEU A 113 -4.59 -9.62 -10.23
C LEU A 113 -5.31 -8.94 -11.41
N LEU A 114 -4.59 -8.12 -12.18
CA LEU A 114 -5.14 -7.48 -13.38
C LEU A 114 -5.37 -8.50 -14.50
N HIS A 115 -4.38 -9.34 -14.78
CA HIS A 115 -4.45 -10.32 -15.88
C HIS A 115 -5.51 -11.40 -15.64
N THR A 116 -5.80 -11.73 -14.38
CA THR A 116 -6.86 -12.68 -14.01
C THR A 116 -8.24 -12.02 -13.94
N GLY A 117 -8.33 -10.70 -14.12
CA GLY A 117 -9.57 -9.95 -14.04
C GLY A 117 -10.11 -9.77 -12.62
N ILE A 118 -9.31 -10.07 -11.59
CA ILE A 118 -9.71 -9.84 -10.19
C ILE A 118 -9.84 -8.34 -9.95
N ILE A 119 -8.94 -7.52 -10.49
CA ILE A 119 -9.02 -6.05 -10.45
C ILE A 119 -9.08 -5.45 -11.85
N ASP A 120 -9.59 -4.22 -11.95
CA ASP A 120 -9.58 -3.41 -13.16
C ASP A 120 -8.28 -2.58 -13.32
N GLU A 121 -8.10 -1.99 -14.50
CA GLU A 121 -6.96 -1.11 -14.82
C GLU A 121 -6.85 0.11 -13.91
N GLY A 122 -7.99 0.66 -13.46
CA GLY A 122 -8.01 1.83 -12.58
C GLY A 122 -7.43 1.50 -11.19
N THR A 123 -7.86 0.38 -10.62
CA THR A 123 -7.35 -0.14 -9.34
C THR A 123 -5.88 -0.52 -9.45
N HIS A 124 -5.48 -1.15 -10.55
CA HIS A 124 -4.07 -1.45 -10.82
C HIS A 124 -3.21 -0.18 -10.88
N GLY A 125 -3.65 0.85 -11.60
CA GLY A 125 -2.94 2.13 -11.69
C GLY A 125 -2.83 2.86 -10.36
N GLU A 126 -3.87 2.80 -9.50
CA GLU A 126 -3.80 3.34 -8.14
C GLU A 126 -2.81 2.55 -7.26
N MET A 127 -2.82 1.22 -7.33
CA MET A 127 -1.85 0.35 -6.63
C MET A 127 -0.40 0.64 -7.04
N GLU A 128 -0.16 0.88 -8.33
CA GLU A 128 1.16 1.23 -8.85
C GLU A 128 1.64 2.57 -8.29
N LYS A 129 0.80 3.61 -8.33
CA LYS A 129 1.11 4.93 -7.77
C LYS A 129 1.48 4.84 -6.29
N LEU A 130 0.67 4.12 -5.51
CA LEU A 130 0.91 3.91 -4.08
C LEU A 130 2.23 3.18 -3.82
N ARG A 131 2.54 2.13 -4.58
CA ARG A 131 3.81 1.39 -4.48
C ARG A 131 5.00 2.31 -4.78
N ASN A 132 4.93 3.07 -5.87
CA ASN A 132 6.00 3.98 -6.28
C ASN A 132 6.22 5.10 -5.26
N HIS A 133 5.14 5.66 -4.71
CA HIS A 133 5.22 6.65 -3.65
C HIS A 133 5.82 6.06 -2.37
N ARG A 134 5.34 4.89 -1.92
CA ARG A 134 5.88 4.17 -0.76
C ARG A 134 7.38 3.93 -0.91
N ASN A 135 7.83 3.46 -2.07
CA ASN A 135 9.25 3.24 -2.34
C ASN A 135 10.05 4.55 -2.26
N THR A 136 9.51 5.63 -2.81
CA THR A 136 10.15 6.95 -2.76
C THR A 136 10.35 7.44 -1.32
N ILE A 137 9.30 7.37 -0.50
CA ILE A 137 9.39 7.81 0.90
C ILE A 137 10.23 6.84 1.73
N VAL A 138 10.16 5.52 1.51
CA VAL A 138 10.98 4.53 2.24
C VAL A 138 12.47 4.71 1.94
N HIS A 139 12.85 4.89 0.68
CA HIS A 139 14.27 4.94 0.31
C HIS A 139 14.90 6.33 0.41
N SER A 140 14.12 7.40 0.57
CA SER A 140 14.65 8.75 0.67
C SER A 140 14.18 9.49 1.91
N TYR A 141 15.04 9.54 2.94
CA TYR A 141 14.81 10.34 4.15
C TYR A 141 14.51 11.81 3.82
N ARG A 142 15.14 12.37 2.78
CA ARG A 142 14.86 13.73 2.33
C ARG A 142 13.42 13.85 1.82
N GLN A 143 12.96 12.92 0.99
CA GLN A 143 11.58 12.97 0.45
C GLN A 143 10.52 12.76 1.53
N ARG A 144 10.84 12.09 2.65
CA ARG A 144 9.93 11.98 3.80
C ARG A 144 9.60 13.30 4.48
N LYS A 145 10.39 14.36 4.27
CA LYS A 145 10.24 15.64 4.97
C LYS A 145 9.46 16.69 4.19
N PHE A 146 9.14 16.43 2.92
CA PHE A 146 8.55 17.44 2.06
C PHE A 146 7.31 16.91 1.35
N VAL A 147 6.27 17.73 1.32
CA VAL A 147 5.13 17.56 0.41
C VAL A 147 5.16 18.69 -0.61
N ARG A 148 5.02 18.35 -1.89
CA ARG A 148 5.01 19.34 -2.97
C ARG A 148 3.62 19.90 -3.21
N ASP A 149 2.62 19.03 -3.19
CA ASP A 149 1.23 19.35 -3.51
C ASP A 149 0.34 18.64 -2.49
N LEU A 150 -0.41 19.43 -1.72
CA LEU A 150 -1.31 18.91 -0.69
C LEU A 150 -2.55 18.25 -1.29
N ASP A 151 -3.02 18.72 -2.44
CA ASP A 151 -4.15 18.13 -3.13
C ASP A 151 -3.75 16.79 -3.74
N GLU A 152 -2.58 16.70 -4.37
CA GLU A 152 -2.02 15.42 -4.87
C GLU A 152 -1.83 14.42 -3.71
N THR A 153 -1.32 14.90 -2.57
CA THR A 153 -1.13 14.06 -1.38
C THR A 153 -2.45 13.59 -0.81
N ARG A 154 -3.46 14.47 -0.72
CA ARG A 154 -4.83 14.13 -0.30
C ARG A 154 -5.45 13.08 -1.23
N ASP A 155 -5.31 13.26 -2.54
CA ASP A 155 -5.84 12.33 -3.54
C ASP A 155 -5.19 10.96 -3.45
N MET A 156 -3.88 10.92 -3.18
CA MET A 156 -3.13 9.68 -2.99
C MET A 156 -3.48 8.98 -1.68
N ILE A 157 -3.69 9.75 -0.59
CA ILE A 157 -4.22 9.21 0.66
C ILE A 157 -5.58 8.56 0.41
N ASN A 158 -6.52 9.28 -0.21
CA ASN A 158 -7.83 8.73 -0.54
C ASN A 158 -7.75 7.55 -1.50
N GLY A 159 -6.81 7.56 -2.45
CA GLY A 159 -6.53 6.43 -3.35
C GLY A 159 -6.13 5.17 -2.59
N GLY A 160 -5.27 5.30 -1.56
CA GLY A 160 -4.90 4.21 -0.67
C GLY A 160 -6.12 3.51 -0.05
N TYR A 161 -7.04 4.30 0.52
CA TYR A 161 -8.26 3.77 1.11
C TYR A 161 -9.19 3.11 0.08
N ARG A 162 -9.42 3.76 -1.07
CA ARG A 162 -10.27 3.20 -2.14
C ARG A 162 -9.76 1.85 -2.64
N VAL A 163 -8.45 1.71 -2.82
CA VAL A 163 -7.84 0.44 -3.25
C VAL A 163 -8.06 -0.62 -2.17
N THR A 164 -7.81 -0.31 -0.90
CA THR A 164 -8.07 -1.23 0.22
C THR A 164 -9.54 -1.67 0.27
N GLU A 165 -10.48 -0.73 0.18
CA GLU A 165 -11.92 -1.01 0.17
C GLU A 165 -12.31 -1.96 -0.98
N ARG A 166 -11.82 -1.70 -2.20
CA ARG A 166 -12.10 -2.56 -3.38
C ARG A 166 -11.52 -3.96 -3.23
N LEU A 167 -10.27 -4.07 -2.77
CA LEU A 167 -9.62 -5.37 -2.57
C LEU A 167 -10.28 -6.15 -1.44
N TRP A 168 -10.64 -5.48 -0.35
CA TRP A 168 -11.32 -6.10 0.79
C TRP A 168 -12.71 -6.60 0.42
N GLY A 169 -13.49 -5.80 -0.33
CA GLY A 169 -14.79 -6.23 -0.86
C GLY A 169 -14.66 -7.51 -1.68
N LYS A 170 -13.71 -7.55 -2.62
CA LYS A 170 -13.43 -8.75 -3.42
C LYS A 170 -12.97 -9.93 -2.58
N PHE A 171 -12.14 -9.69 -1.56
CA PHE A 171 -11.62 -10.74 -0.70
C PHE A 171 -12.74 -11.39 0.13
N ARG A 172 -13.69 -10.58 0.61
CA ARG A 172 -14.89 -11.07 1.30
C ARG A 172 -15.83 -11.88 0.40
N ASP A 173 -15.86 -11.61 -0.90
CA ASP A 173 -16.71 -12.32 -1.86
C ASP A 173 -16.17 -13.72 -2.21
N VAL A 174 -14.88 -13.99 -1.94
CA VAL A 174 -14.22 -15.27 -2.26
C VAL A 174 -13.89 -16.13 -1.04
N GLN A 175 -14.24 -15.68 0.18
CA GLN A 175 -14.21 -16.49 1.41
C GLN A 175 -15.54 -17.21 1.65
#